data_AF-A0A941MYZ1-F1
#
_entry.id   AF-A0A941MYZ1-F1
#
_cell.length_a   1.000
_cell.length_b   1.000
_cell.length_c   1.000
_cell.angle_alpha   90.00
_cell.angle_beta   90.00
_cell.angle_gamma   90.00
#
_symmetry.space_group_name_H-M   'P 1'
#
loop_
_entity.id
_entity.type
_entity.pdbx_description
1 polymer ?
#
loop_
_entity_poly.entity_id
_entity_poly.type
_entity_poly.pdbx_seq_one_letter_code
_entity_poly.pdbx_strand_id
1 'polypeptide(L)'
;VYLNNDRMLAYFDTSAHDNQSLREVHGRTPTPEFLAWALERGIFRQTADGTVVRGPHWGNARRFCDSDGEFADLVRATPALYGFENAGSRPTNAVSRRLRSNQALARQAIIRELDLDLLREVADFLVLETEAGSKEQHLNSPHLGSRLAAHCEELLHREDCDVQIVVSDGLSAEAVHANIAELFPVLVDGLAGQDLKMGRPVAVRYGRVKLAEQIAQLSGARLTILLIGERPGGDALASRSLSAYLAYQLVDPTAREQAARFSGNQAIRFEYTVISNIYSGGLLPVEAGSVIAEKAWQILERQAAGNRLEKMLKGGA
;
A
#
# COMPACT_ATOMS: atom_id res chain seq x y z
N VAL A 1 -0.56 20.75 16.54
CA VAL A 1 -1.09 19.38 16.64
C VAL A 1 -1.52 18.97 15.25
N TYR A 2 -0.89 17.95 14.70
CA TYR A 2 -1.20 17.42 13.38
C TYR A 2 -2.43 16.50 13.49
N LEU A 3 -3.32 16.55 12.51
CA LEU A 3 -4.43 15.60 12.37
C LEU A 3 -4.24 14.80 11.08
N ASN A 4 -3.87 13.53 11.20
CA ASN A 4 -4.04 12.54 10.14
C ASN A 4 -5.38 11.81 10.40
N ASN A 5 -5.99 11.34 9.33
CA ASN A 5 -7.25 10.58 9.35
C ASN A 5 -7.08 9.10 9.02
N ASP A 6 -5.88 8.66 8.68
CA ASP A 6 -5.59 7.26 8.45
C ASP A 6 -5.62 6.50 9.78
N ARG A 7 -6.66 5.68 9.97
CA ARG A 7 -6.84 4.86 11.18
C ARG A 7 -5.72 3.84 11.39
N MET A 8 -5.00 3.45 10.34
CA MET A 8 -3.85 2.54 10.42
C MET A 8 -2.58 3.25 10.89
N LEU A 9 -2.50 4.57 10.67
CA LEU A 9 -1.42 5.43 11.18
C LEU A 9 -1.86 6.25 12.40
N ALA A 10 -3.05 5.97 12.95
CA ALA A 10 -3.75 6.90 13.83
C ALA A 10 -3.19 7.00 15.25
N TYR A 11 -2.11 7.75 15.40
CA TYR A 11 -1.67 8.30 16.67
C TYR A 11 -2.11 9.78 16.76
N PHE A 12 -3.42 10.05 16.85
CA PHE A 12 -3.97 11.41 16.66
C PHE A 12 -4.74 12.04 17.82
N ASP A 13 -4.56 11.55 19.03
CA ASP A 13 -4.97 12.33 20.20
C ASP A 13 -3.86 12.36 21.24
N THR A 14 -2.90 13.28 21.04
CA THR A 14 -1.91 13.56 22.08
C THR A 14 -2.49 14.39 23.22
N SER A 15 -3.77 14.80 23.10
CA SER A 15 -4.51 15.67 24.03
C SER A 15 -3.69 16.88 24.49
N ALA A 16 -2.69 17.32 23.71
CA ALA A 16 -1.74 18.35 24.15
C ALA A 16 -2.44 19.68 24.37
N HIS A 17 -3.41 19.99 23.50
CA HIS A 17 -4.29 21.14 23.70
C HIS A 17 -5.19 20.97 24.91
N ASP A 18 -5.82 19.81 25.11
CA ASP A 18 -6.74 19.57 26.23
C ASP A 18 -6.01 19.61 27.57
N ASN A 19 -4.84 18.96 27.65
CA ASN A 19 -3.94 19.00 28.80
C ASN A 19 -3.54 20.43 29.17
N GLN A 20 -3.22 21.26 28.17
CA GLN A 20 -2.89 22.65 28.42
C GLN A 20 -4.11 23.49 28.83
N SER A 21 -5.29 23.24 28.25
CA SER A 21 -6.54 23.89 28.67
C SER A 21 -6.87 23.56 30.12
N LEU A 22 -6.71 22.30 30.53
CA LEU A 22 -6.92 21.87 31.92
C LEU A 22 -5.95 22.56 32.88
N ARG A 23 -4.68 22.73 32.47
CA ARG A 23 -3.70 23.48 33.27
C ARG A 23 -4.10 24.94 33.47
N GLU A 24 -4.52 25.60 32.39
CA GLU A 24 -4.99 26.99 32.42
C GLU A 24 -6.23 27.16 33.31
N VAL A 25 -7.21 26.26 33.19
CA VAL A 25 -8.45 26.28 33.99
C VAL A 25 -8.20 26.04 35.47
N HIS A 26 -7.28 25.12 35.81
CA HIS A 26 -7.03 24.71 37.19
C HIS A 26 -5.81 25.40 37.84
N GLY A 27 -5.21 26.40 37.18
CA GLY A 27 -4.03 27.09 37.69
C GLY A 27 -2.84 26.14 37.94
N ARG A 28 -2.67 25.12 37.11
CA ARG A 28 -1.59 24.13 37.21
C ARG A 28 -0.48 24.44 36.23
N THR A 29 0.75 24.14 36.62
CA THR A 29 1.92 24.29 35.76
C THR A 29 2.62 22.95 35.53
N PRO A 30 3.38 22.80 34.44
CA PRO A 30 4.33 21.70 34.28
C PRO A 30 5.43 21.74 35.34
N THR A 31 6.28 20.70 35.37
CA THR A 31 7.48 20.71 36.22
C THR A 31 8.38 21.92 35.91
N PRO A 32 9.08 22.48 36.90
CA PRO A 32 9.83 23.73 36.75
C PRO A 32 10.83 23.74 35.60
N GLU A 33 11.58 22.65 35.41
CA GLU A 33 12.61 22.52 34.37
C GLU A 33 11.99 22.56 32.97
N PHE A 34 10.88 21.84 32.77
CA PHE A 34 10.16 21.83 31.50
C PHE A 34 9.48 23.18 31.23
N LEU A 35 8.92 23.81 32.27
CA LEU A 35 8.31 25.13 32.14
C LEU A 35 9.35 26.18 31.72
N ALA A 36 10.53 26.19 32.34
CA ALA A 36 11.61 27.10 31.98
C ALA A 36 12.04 26.91 30.51
N TRP A 37 12.25 25.66 30.09
CA TRP A 37 12.58 25.31 28.71
C TRP A 37 11.51 25.78 27.70
N ALA A 38 10.24 25.62 28.05
CA ALA A 38 9.11 26.00 27.19
C ALA A 38 8.90 27.52 27.12
N LEU A 39 9.13 28.25 28.21
CA LEU A 39 9.10 29.72 28.26
C LEU A 39 10.23 30.31 27.41
N GLU A 40 11.45 29.80 27.57
CA GLU A 40 12.63 30.22 26.77
C GLU A 40 12.36 30.08 25.25
N ARG A 41 11.60 29.06 24.87
CA ARG A 41 11.25 28.78 23.46
C ARG A 41 9.97 29.43 22.99
N GLY A 42 9.31 30.25 23.82
CA GLY A 42 8.04 30.90 23.50
C GLY A 42 6.90 29.92 23.23
N ILE A 43 7.03 28.65 23.65
CA ILE A 43 5.97 27.64 23.58
C ILE A 43 4.88 27.97 24.59
N PHE A 44 5.29 28.41 25.78
CA PHE A 44 4.43 29.04 26.78
C PHE A 44 4.78 30.52 26.95
N ARG A 45 3.86 31.26 27.57
CA ARG A 45 4.12 32.60 28.12
C ARG A 45 3.45 32.72 29.49
N GLN A 46 4.00 33.58 30.34
CA GLN A 46 3.41 33.90 31.62
C GLN A 46 2.71 35.26 31.55
N THR A 47 1.49 35.34 32.05
CA THR A 47 0.74 36.59 32.19
C THR A 47 1.15 37.35 33.45
N ALA A 48 0.75 38.62 33.57
CA ALA A 48 1.15 39.49 34.68
C ALA A 48 0.68 38.98 36.06
N ASP A 49 -0.40 38.21 36.09
CA ASP A 49 -0.94 37.53 37.27
C ASP A 49 -0.25 36.17 37.57
N GLY A 50 0.80 35.82 36.83
CA GLY A 50 1.58 34.60 37.02
C GLY A 50 1.01 33.35 36.32
N THR A 51 -0.12 33.47 35.61
CA THR A 51 -0.74 32.33 34.91
C THR A 51 0.08 31.90 33.68
N VAL A 52 0.30 30.60 33.51
CA VAL A 52 1.00 30.04 32.34
C VAL A 52 -0.02 29.72 31.25
N VAL A 53 0.12 30.37 30.10
CA VAL A 53 -0.75 30.19 28.94
C VAL A 53 0.05 29.81 27.69
N ARG A 54 -0.63 29.35 26.64
CA ARG A 54 -0.01 29.11 25.32
C ARG A 54 0.73 30.36 24.81
N GLY A 55 1.98 30.17 24.42
CA GLY A 55 2.83 31.19 23.81
C GLY A 55 2.70 31.24 22.28
N PRO A 56 3.37 32.20 21.62
CA PRO A 56 3.30 32.40 20.17
C PRO A 56 3.83 31.22 19.34
N HIS A 57 4.64 30.34 19.94
CA HIS A 57 5.21 29.18 19.25
C HIS A 57 4.54 27.85 19.62
N TRP A 58 3.42 27.88 20.35
CA TRP A 58 2.67 26.67 20.69
C TRP A 58 2.28 25.87 19.44
N GLY A 59 2.70 24.60 19.39
CA GLY A 59 2.38 23.70 18.28
C GLY A 59 3.10 23.99 16.97
N ASN A 60 4.07 24.90 16.95
CA ASN A 60 4.88 25.21 15.79
C ASN A 60 6.10 24.28 15.70
N ALA A 61 5.96 23.17 14.97
CA ALA A 61 7.03 22.18 14.79
C ALA A 61 8.27 22.74 14.06
N ARG A 62 8.11 23.79 13.24
CA ARG A 62 9.20 24.44 12.49
C ARG A 62 10.35 24.91 13.38
N ARG A 63 10.07 25.20 14.66
CA ARG A 63 11.05 25.64 15.66
C ARG A 63 12.09 24.58 16.01
N PHE A 64 11.84 23.31 15.66
CA PHE A 64 12.72 22.19 15.92
C PHE A 64 13.51 21.73 14.68
N CYS A 65 13.45 22.51 13.60
CA CYS A 65 14.24 22.29 12.40
C CYS A 65 15.33 23.37 12.33
N ASP A 66 16.48 23.00 11.79
CA ASP A 66 17.63 23.88 11.56
C ASP A 66 17.36 24.88 10.44
N SER A 67 16.44 24.56 9.52
CA SER A 67 16.05 25.45 8.42
C SER A 67 14.62 25.24 7.93
N ASP A 68 14.11 26.23 7.19
CA ASP A 68 12.83 26.12 6.49
C ASP A 68 12.84 25.03 5.40
N GLY A 69 14.02 24.77 4.81
CA GLY A 69 14.22 23.69 3.84
C GLY A 69 14.03 22.32 4.48
N GLU A 70 14.70 22.08 5.61
CA GLU A 70 14.55 20.83 6.38
C GLU A 70 13.09 20.63 6.80
N PHE A 71 12.43 21.67 7.32
CA PHE A 71 11.02 21.57 7.67
C PHE A 71 10.16 21.20 6.46
N ALA A 72 10.40 21.81 5.29
CA ALA A 72 9.67 21.49 4.07
C ALA A 72 9.92 20.05 3.59
N ASP A 73 11.14 19.55 3.72
CA ASP A 73 11.49 18.17 3.36
C ASP A 73 10.84 17.16 4.30
N LEU A 74 10.84 17.41 5.62
CA LEU A 74 10.10 16.59 6.59
C LEU A 74 8.60 16.60 6.33
N VAL A 75 8.04 17.76 5.99
CA VAL A 75 6.62 17.89 5.60
C VAL A 75 6.32 17.08 4.35
N ARG A 76 7.19 17.13 3.34
CA ARG A 76 7.03 16.37 2.08
C ARG A 76 7.16 14.86 2.30
N ALA A 77 8.07 14.44 3.19
CA ALA A 77 8.29 13.04 3.53
C ALA A 77 7.19 12.46 4.44
N THR A 78 6.36 13.30 5.06
CA THR A 78 5.29 12.85 5.98
C THR A 78 3.97 12.70 5.22
N PRO A 79 3.47 11.47 4.99
CA PRO A 79 2.21 11.26 4.29
C PRO A 79 1.01 11.76 5.09
N ALA A 80 -0.07 12.07 4.36
CA ALA A 80 -1.35 12.56 4.90
C ALA A 80 -1.26 13.86 5.73
N LEU A 81 -0.18 14.63 5.59
CA LEU A 81 0.03 15.88 6.32
C LEU A 81 -0.71 17.06 5.66
N TYR A 82 -1.94 17.32 6.13
CA TYR A 82 -2.80 18.35 5.51
C TYR A 82 -2.62 19.77 6.06
N GLY A 83 -1.89 19.92 7.16
CA GLY A 83 -1.57 21.21 7.78
C GLY A 83 -1.38 21.12 9.29
N PHE A 84 -0.92 22.21 9.89
CA PHE A 84 -0.56 22.30 11.31
C PHE A 84 -1.44 23.29 12.08
N GLU A 85 -2.24 24.09 11.38
CA GLU A 85 -3.01 25.21 11.91
C GLU A 85 -4.19 24.72 12.75
N ASN A 86 -4.34 25.29 13.96
CA ASN A 86 -5.38 24.93 14.92
C ASN A 86 -6.21 26.15 15.33
N ALA A 87 -7.48 25.90 15.69
CA ALA A 87 -8.38 26.82 16.37
C ALA A 87 -8.74 26.20 17.73
N GLY A 88 -8.01 26.57 18.79
CA GLY A 88 -8.05 25.87 20.07
C GLY A 88 -7.55 24.42 19.93
N SER A 89 -8.29 23.46 20.50
CA SER A 89 -7.95 22.03 20.45
C SER A 89 -8.32 21.34 19.13
N ARG A 90 -8.88 22.06 18.16
CA ARG A 90 -9.32 21.50 16.87
C ARG A 90 -8.49 22.07 15.71
N PRO A 91 -8.37 21.35 14.57
CA PRO A 91 -7.79 21.94 13.37
C PRO A 91 -8.61 23.13 12.87
N THR A 92 -7.98 24.06 12.16
CA THR A 92 -8.72 25.14 11.50
C THR A 92 -9.69 24.61 10.44
N ASN A 93 -10.62 25.46 10.02
CA ASN A 93 -11.52 25.16 8.90
C ASN A 93 -10.76 24.84 7.60
N ALA A 94 -9.63 25.50 7.35
CA ALA A 94 -8.82 25.27 6.16
C ALA A 94 -8.24 23.84 6.14
N VAL A 95 -7.57 23.43 7.23
CA VAL A 95 -7.01 22.08 7.39
C VAL A 95 -8.13 21.03 7.31
N SER A 96 -9.24 21.27 8.00
CA SER A 96 -10.40 20.37 8.00
C SER A 96 -11.02 20.21 6.60
N ARG A 97 -11.09 21.27 5.79
CA ARG A 97 -11.59 21.20 4.41
C ARG A 97 -10.63 20.42 3.50
N ARG A 98 -9.32 20.66 3.60
CA ARG A 98 -8.31 19.91 2.83
C ARG A 98 -8.36 18.42 3.14
N LEU A 99 -8.43 18.08 4.43
CA LEU A 99 -8.61 16.71 4.91
C LEU A 99 -9.85 16.04 4.27
N ARG A 100 -11.01 16.69 4.38
CA ARG A 100 -12.29 16.15 3.86
C ARG A 100 -12.27 16.03 2.33
N SER A 101 -11.62 16.97 1.64
CA SER A 101 -11.44 16.89 0.19
C SER A 101 -10.64 15.66 -0.20
N ASN A 102 -9.52 15.39 0.47
CA ASN A 102 -8.71 14.20 0.21
C ASN A 102 -9.46 12.90 0.54
N GLN A 103 -10.24 12.87 1.63
CA GLN A 103 -11.12 11.73 1.93
C GLN A 103 -12.20 11.51 0.86
N ALA A 104 -12.76 12.58 0.31
CA ALA A 104 -13.73 12.46 -0.76
C ALA A 104 -13.09 11.83 -2.00
N LEU A 105 -11.88 12.28 -2.38
CA LEU A 105 -11.11 11.70 -3.48
C LEU A 105 -10.78 10.22 -3.23
N ALA A 106 -10.28 9.87 -2.04
CA ALA A 106 -10.00 8.49 -1.68
C ALA A 106 -11.24 7.59 -1.75
N ARG A 107 -12.41 8.09 -1.31
CA ARG A 107 -13.68 7.36 -1.44
C ARG A 107 -14.11 7.18 -2.90
N GLN A 108 -13.87 8.17 -3.76
CA GLN A 108 -14.13 8.04 -5.19
C GLN A 108 -13.24 6.98 -5.84
N ALA A 109 -11.98 6.85 -5.41
CA ALA A 109 -11.09 5.79 -5.90
C ALA A 109 -11.61 4.37 -5.57
N ILE A 110 -12.24 4.18 -4.41
CA ILE A 110 -12.84 2.87 -4.02
C ILE A 110 -13.94 2.44 -5.00
N ILE A 111 -14.76 3.37 -5.48
CA ILE A 111 -15.89 3.05 -6.36
C ILE A 111 -15.53 3.07 -7.84
N ARG A 112 -14.30 3.51 -8.19
CA ARG A 112 -13.84 3.53 -9.57
C ARG A 112 -13.72 2.11 -10.12
N GLU A 113 -14.23 1.89 -11.31
CA GLU A 113 -14.13 0.62 -12.01
C GLU A 113 -12.91 0.51 -12.91
N LEU A 114 -12.47 -0.73 -13.13
CA LEU A 114 -11.38 -1.04 -14.05
C LEU A 114 -11.78 -0.73 -15.49
N ASP A 115 -11.20 0.32 -16.03
CA ASP A 115 -11.18 0.59 -17.46
C ASP A 115 -10.35 -0.47 -18.20
N LEU A 116 -11.04 -1.32 -18.97
CA LEU A 116 -10.41 -2.39 -19.74
C LEU A 116 -9.87 -1.89 -21.08
N ASP A 117 -10.38 -0.76 -21.59
CA ASP A 117 -9.89 -0.20 -22.85
C ASP A 117 -8.48 0.36 -22.66
N LEU A 118 -8.22 1.00 -21.51
CA LEU A 118 -6.87 1.40 -21.11
C LEU A 118 -5.90 0.21 -21.06
N LEU A 119 -6.35 -0.94 -20.53
CA LEU A 119 -5.50 -2.13 -20.48
C LEU A 119 -5.20 -2.71 -21.87
N ARG A 120 -6.15 -2.62 -22.81
CA ARG A 120 -5.97 -3.08 -24.21
C ARG A 120 -4.90 -2.28 -24.95
N GLU A 121 -4.69 -1.02 -24.58
CA GLU A 121 -3.59 -0.21 -25.13
C GLU A 121 -2.21 -0.68 -24.65
N VAL A 122 -2.15 -1.38 -23.50
CA VAL A 122 -0.90 -1.88 -22.90
C VAL A 122 -0.54 -3.27 -23.43
N ALA A 123 -1.50 -4.20 -23.49
CA ALA A 123 -1.31 -5.54 -24.04
C ALA A 123 -2.64 -6.22 -24.39
N ASP A 124 -2.58 -7.35 -25.10
CA ASP A 124 -3.75 -8.19 -25.39
C ASP A 124 -4.12 -9.10 -24.19
N PHE A 125 -4.74 -8.48 -23.18
CA PHE A 125 -5.20 -9.19 -21.98
C PHE A 125 -6.39 -10.11 -22.27
N LEU A 126 -6.32 -11.36 -21.80
CA LEU A 126 -7.49 -12.20 -21.62
C LEU A 126 -8.32 -11.65 -20.46
N VAL A 127 -9.53 -11.19 -20.74
CA VAL A 127 -10.43 -10.65 -19.70
C VAL A 127 -11.23 -11.79 -19.09
N LEU A 128 -11.14 -11.95 -17.77
CA LEU A 128 -11.93 -12.89 -16.99
C LEU A 128 -12.71 -12.17 -15.88
N GLU A 129 -13.66 -12.89 -15.29
CA GLU A 129 -14.51 -12.41 -14.20
C GLU A 129 -14.37 -13.29 -12.96
N THR A 130 -14.53 -12.69 -11.78
CA THR A 130 -14.65 -13.44 -10.52
C THR A 130 -16.10 -13.79 -10.23
N GLU A 131 -16.35 -14.58 -9.18
CA GLU A 131 -17.71 -14.80 -8.67
C GLU A 131 -18.36 -13.51 -8.13
N ALA A 132 -17.58 -12.44 -7.89
CA ALA A 132 -18.13 -11.14 -7.53
C ALA A 132 -18.67 -10.46 -8.78
N GLY A 133 -19.99 -10.40 -8.94
CA GLY A 133 -20.64 -9.74 -10.08
C GLY A 133 -20.73 -8.22 -9.98
N SER A 134 -20.33 -7.63 -8.85
CA SER A 134 -20.38 -6.18 -8.62
C SER A 134 -19.33 -5.71 -7.61
N LYS A 135 -19.00 -4.40 -7.64
CA LYS A 135 -18.16 -3.75 -6.64
C LYS A 135 -18.66 -3.97 -5.21
N GLU A 136 -19.96 -3.90 -5.00
CA GLU A 136 -20.57 -4.09 -3.69
C GLU A 136 -20.32 -5.50 -3.15
N GLN A 137 -20.52 -6.52 -3.99
CA GLN A 137 -20.21 -7.91 -3.62
C GLN A 137 -18.72 -8.09 -3.35
N HIS A 138 -17.86 -7.52 -4.19
CA HIS A 138 -16.40 -7.57 -4.01
C HIS A 138 -15.94 -6.99 -2.67
N LEU A 139 -16.51 -5.86 -2.26
CA LEU A 139 -16.17 -5.20 -1.00
C LEU A 139 -16.70 -5.95 0.23
N ASN A 140 -17.91 -6.50 0.15
CA ASN A 140 -18.57 -7.14 1.29
C ASN A 140 -18.32 -8.66 1.40
N SER A 141 -17.88 -9.31 0.32
CA SER A 141 -17.69 -10.76 0.24
C SER A 141 -16.34 -11.12 -0.40
N PRO A 142 -15.21 -11.00 0.33
CA PRO A 142 -13.86 -11.20 -0.22
C PRO A 142 -13.61 -12.59 -0.83
N HIS A 143 -14.37 -13.60 -0.41
CA HIS A 143 -14.24 -14.95 -0.95
C HIS A 143 -14.66 -15.03 -2.42
N LEU A 144 -15.66 -14.24 -2.85
CA LEU A 144 -16.13 -14.22 -4.24
C LEU A 144 -15.05 -13.68 -5.19
N GLY A 145 -14.34 -12.63 -4.77
CA GLY A 145 -13.21 -12.10 -5.55
C GLY A 145 -11.95 -13.00 -5.53
N SER A 146 -11.95 -14.06 -4.72
CA SER A 146 -10.85 -15.03 -4.67
C SER A 146 -11.06 -16.22 -5.62
N ARG A 147 -12.16 -16.24 -6.38
CA ARG A 147 -12.56 -17.33 -7.27
C ARG A 147 -13.02 -16.76 -8.61
N LEU A 148 -12.66 -17.43 -9.70
CA LEU A 148 -13.19 -17.14 -11.03
C LEU A 148 -14.66 -17.53 -11.12
N ALA A 149 -15.42 -16.79 -11.94
CA ALA A 149 -16.75 -17.23 -12.33
C ALA A 149 -16.65 -18.54 -13.13
N ALA A 150 -17.59 -19.46 -12.93
CA ALA A 150 -17.55 -20.78 -13.56
C ALA A 150 -17.38 -20.74 -15.09
N HIS A 151 -18.01 -19.79 -15.77
CA HIS A 151 -17.92 -19.63 -17.23
C HIS A 151 -16.53 -19.15 -17.70
N CYS A 152 -15.71 -18.59 -16.82
CA CYS A 152 -14.35 -18.13 -17.11
C CYS A 152 -13.31 -19.24 -16.96
N GLU A 153 -13.61 -20.32 -16.22
CA GLU A 153 -12.67 -21.43 -16.04
C GLU A 153 -12.32 -22.12 -17.35
N GLU A 154 -13.28 -22.20 -18.27
CA GLU A 154 -13.09 -22.80 -19.59
C GLU A 154 -12.32 -21.90 -20.57
N LEU A 155 -12.26 -20.59 -20.30
CA LEU A 155 -11.57 -19.61 -21.15
C LEU A 155 -10.06 -19.58 -20.89
N LEU A 156 -9.64 -19.91 -19.66
CA LEU A 156 -8.24 -20.00 -19.29
C LEU A 156 -7.74 -21.43 -19.54
N HIS A 157 -7.19 -21.65 -20.73
CA HIS A 157 -6.56 -22.92 -21.07
C HIS A 157 -5.20 -23.08 -20.38
N ARG A 158 -4.78 -24.33 -20.22
CA ARG A 158 -3.44 -24.65 -19.75
C ARG A 158 -2.42 -24.24 -20.81
N GLU A 159 -1.51 -23.35 -20.45
CA GLU A 159 -0.44 -22.84 -21.34
C GLU A 159 0.93 -23.44 -21.02
N ASP A 160 1.07 -24.07 -19.84
CA ASP A 160 2.34 -24.62 -19.32
C ASP A 160 3.47 -23.58 -19.43
N CYS A 161 3.23 -22.41 -18.84
CA CYS A 161 4.17 -21.30 -18.76
C CYS A 161 4.94 -21.32 -17.43
N ASP A 162 6.08 -20.63 -17.38
CA ASP A 162 6.78 -20.39 -16.11
C ASP A 162 6.07 -19.33 -15.27
N VAL A 163 5.60 -18.27 -15.94
CA VAL A 163 5.00 -17.09 -15.30
C VAL A 163 3.66 -16.74 -15.94
N GLN A 164 2.64 -16.57 -15.11
CA GLN A 164 1.36 -15.97 -15.48
C GLN A 164 1.23 -14.57 -14.86
N ILE A 165 1.07 -13.55 -15.69
CA ILE A 165 0.82 -12.18 -15.21
C ILE A 165 -0.68 -11.94 -15.16
N VAL A 166 -1.16 -11.41 -14.04
CA VAL A 166 -2.57 -11.08 -13.79
C VAL A 166 -2.66 -9.64 -13.31
N VAL A 167 -3.57 -8.87 -13.90
CA VAL A 167 -3.90 -7.50 -13.48
C VAL A 167 -5.31 -7.50 -12.92
N SER A 168 -5.50 -6.94 -11.74
CA SER A 168 -6.80 -6.77 -11.11
C SER A 168 -6.91 -5.40 -10.47
N ASP A 169 -8.11 -4.80 -10.50
CA ASP A 169 -8.37 -3.56 -9.78
C ASP A 169 -8.19 -3.70 -8.27
N GLY A 170 -8.44 -4.89 -7.72
CA GLY A 170 -8.37 -5.10 -6.28
C GLY A 170 -9.26 -4.11 -5.55
N LEU A 171 -8.68 -3.30 -4.66
CA LEU A 171 -9.43 -2.27 -3.93
C LEU A 171 -9.33 -0.88 -4.56
N SER A 172 -8.53 -0.70 -5.62
CA SER A 172 -8.34 0.58 -6.30
C SER A 172 -8.01 0.40 -7.79
N ALA A 173 -9.00 0.64 -8.66
CA ALA A 173 -8.75 0.64 -10.11
C ALA A 173 -7.78 1.75 -10.52
N GLU A 174 -7.78 2.88 -9.81
CA GLU A 174 -6.86 4.01 -10.06
C GLU A 174 -5.39 3.61 -9.88
N ALA A 175 -5.08 2.65 -9.00
CA ALA A 175 -3.73 2.12 -8.86
C ALA A 175 -3.29 1.31 -10.09
N VAL A 176 -4.22 0.65 -10.78
CA VAL A 176 -3.89 0.00 -12.05
C VAL A 176 -3.71 1.06 -13.14
N HIS A 177 -4.67 1.96 -13.29
CA HIS A 177 -4.66 3.00 -14.33
C HIS A 177 -3.43 3.90 -14.28
N ALA A 178 -2.96 4.25 -13.08
CA ALA A 178 -1.83 5.14 -12.90
C ALA A 178 -0.46 4.50 -13.17
N ASN A 179 -0.34 3.16 -13.09
CA ASN A 179 0.97 2.50 -13.04
C ASN A 179 1.19 1.47 -14.15
N ILE A 180 0.14 0.83 -14.67
CA ILE A 180 0.29 -0.38 -15.49
C ILE A 180 0.96 -0.10 -16.84
N ALA A 181 0.71 1.07 -17.45
CA ALA A 181 1.29 1.45 -18.74
C ALA A 181 2.81 1.59 -18.69
N GLU A 182 3.36 2.04 -17.55
CA GLU A 182 4.81 2.19 -17.35
C GLU A 182 5.45 0.89 -16.83
N LEU A 183 4.76 0.16 -15.95
CA LEU A 183 5.29 -1.04 -15.30
C LEU A 183 5.31 -2.26 -16.23
N PHE A 184 4.20 -2.50 -16.94
CA PHE A 184 3.96 -3.76 -17.64
C PHE A 184 4.99 -4.05 -18.75
N PRO A 185 5.36 -3.10 -19.63
CA PRO A 185 6.37 -3.36 -20.65
C PRO A 185 7.74 -3.74 -20.05
N VAL A 186 8.17 -3.04 -19.00
CA VAL A 186 9.45 -3.31 -18.32
C VAL A 186 9.45 -4.68 -17.66
N LEU A 187 8.33 -5.06 -17.04
CA LEU A 187 8.17 -6.40 -16.46
C LEU A 187 8.27 -7.49 -17.53
N VAL A 188 7.55 -7.35 -18.65
CA VAL A 188 7.57 -8.32 -19.75
C VAL A 188 8.97 -8.46 -20.34
N ASP A 189 9.64 -7.34 -20.62
CA ASP A 189 11.01 -7.33 -21.15
C ASP A 189 11.99 -7.97 -20.17
N GLY A 190 11.86 -7.68 -18.87
CA GLY A 190 12.70 -8.26 -17.82
C GLY A 190 12.52 -9.76 -17.66
N LEU A 191 11.29 -10.27 -17.78
CA LEU A 191 11.01 -11.71 -17.74
C LEU A 191 11.50 -12.42 -19.01
N ALA A 192 11.29 -11.81 -20.18
CA ALA A 192 11.78 -12.34 -21.46
C ALA A 192 13.32 -12.42 -21.49
N GLY A 193 14.01 -11.41 -20.95
CA GLY A 193 15.47 -11.41 -20.85
C GLY A 193 16.07 -12.48 -19.94
N GLN A 194 15.24 -13.17 -19.14
CA GLN A 194 15.61 -14.33 -18.31
C GLN A 194 15.12 -15.66 -18.92
N ASP A 195 14.72 -15.65 -20.20
CA ASP A 195 14.19 -16.80 -20.94
C ASP A 195 12.95 -17.46 -20.27
N LEU A 196 12.19 -16.70 -19.47
CA LEU A 196 10.99 -17.20 -18.80
C LEU A 196 9.81 -17.22 -19.76
N LYS A 197 9.19 -18.38 -19.94
CA LYS A 197 7.98 -18.50 -20.77
C LYS A 197 6.79 -17.88 -20.05
N MET A 198 6.21 -16.84 -20.64
CA MET A 198 5.02 -16.16 -20.12
C MET A 198 3.74 -16.71 -20.75
N GLY A 199 2.68 -16.87 -19.97
CA GLY A 199 1.33 -17.09 -20.47
C GLY A 199 0.71 -15.81 -21.04
N ARG A 200 -0.45 -15.92 -21.71
CA ARG A 200 -1.20 -14.73 -22.15
C ARG A 200 -1.61 -13.93 -20.91
N PRO A 201 -1.31 -12.62 -20.82
CA PRO A 201 -1.63 -11.85 -19.63
C PRO A 201 -3.14 -11.79 -19.39
N VAL A 202 -3.56 -11.82 -18.12
CA VAL A 202 -4.97 -11.88 -17.73
C VAL A 202 -5.37 -10.59 -17.03
N ALA A 203 -6.53 -10.04 -17.36
CA ALA A 203 -7.16 -8.96 -16.62
C ALA A 203 -8.42 -9.49 -15.93
N VAL A 204 -8.54 -9.30 -14.61
CA VAL A 204 -9.70 -9.77 -13.85
C VAL A 204 -10.28 -8.64 -13.02
N ARG A 205 -11.58 -8.37 -13.19
CA ARG A 205 -12.30 -7.45 -12.33
C ARG A 205 -12.62 -8.09 -10.98
N TYR A 206 -12.52 -7.30 -9.92
CA TYR A 206 -12.87 -7.69 -8.55
C TYR A 206 -12.01 -8.83 -7.99
N GLY A 207 -10.77 -8.96 -8.47
CA GLY A 207 -9.85 -9.97 -7.96
C GLY A 207 -9.35 -9.69 -6.55
N ARG A 208 -9.11 -10.75 -5.77
CA ARG A 208 -8.41 -10.74 -4.49
C ARG A 208 -7.12 -11.55 -4.61
N VAL A 209 -6.20 -11.38 -3.66
CA VAL A 209 -4.88 -12.03 -3.70
C VAL A 209 -4.95 -13.54 -3.92
N LYS A 210 -5.91 -14.23 -3.30
CA LYS A 210 -6.08 -15.68 -3.40
C LYS A 210 -6.56 -16.18 -4.78
N LEU A 211 -7.06 -15.29 -5.64
CA LEU A 211 -7.38 -15.60 -7.03
C LEU A 211 -6.17 -16.16 -7.79
N ALA A 212 -4.96 -15.70 -7.45
CA ALA A 212 -3.71 -16.16 -8.06
C ALA A 212 -3.52 -17.68 -7.96
N GLU A 213 -4.02 -18.33 -6.91
CA GLU A 213 -3.89 -19.78 -6.74
C GLU A 213 -4.71 -20.56 -7.77
N GLN A 214 -5.95 -20.12 -8.03
CA GLN A 214 -6.81 -20.75 -9.03
C GLN A 214 -6.28 -20.52 -10.45
N ILE A 215 -5.82 -19.29 -10.73
CA ILE A 215 -5.21 -18.97 -12.02
C ILE A 215 -3.95 -19.82 -12.27
N ALA A 216 -3.09 -19.99 -11.27
CA ALA A 216 -1.90 -20.84 -11.38
C ALA A 216 -2.29 -22.30 -11.72
N GLN A 217 -3.31 -22.84 -11.06
CA GLN A 217 -3.78 -24.20 -11.30
C GLN A 217 -4.32 -24.41 -12.72
N LEU A 218 -5.12 -23.45 -13.22
CA LEU A 218 -5.72 -23.51 -14.56
C LEU A 218 -4.69 -23.31 -15.67
N SER A 219 -3.88 -22.26 -15.58
CA SER A 219 -2.82 -21.95 -16.56
C SER A 219 -1.68 -22.97 -16.55
N GLY A 220 -1.45 -23.65 -15.41
CA GLY A 220 -0.29 -24.49 -15.19
C GLY A 220 0.98 -23.71 -14.82
N ALA A 221 0.87 -22.41 -14.55
CA ALA A 221 2.00 -21.56 -14.23
C ALA A 221 2.69 -21.95 -12.92
N ARG A 222 4.03 -21.95 -12.92
CA ARG A 222 4.83 -22.16 -11.70
C ARG A 222 4.77 -20.95 -10.76
N LEU A 223 4.70 -19.76 -11.34
CA LEU A 223 4.60 -18.49 -10.64
C LEU A 223 3.47 -17.64 -11.23
N THR A 224 2.58 -17.11 -10.38
CA THR A 224 1.61 -16.11 -10.79
C THR A 224 1.98 -14.75 -10.19
N ILE A 225 2.14 -13.74 -11.04
CA ILE A 225 2.38 -12.34 -10.66
C ILE A 225 1.06 -11.61 -10.74
N LEU A 226 0.46 -11.31 -9.60
CA LEU A 226 -0.78 -10.56 -9.49
C LEU A 226 -0.47 -9.09 -9.16
N LEU A 227 -0.63 -8.23 -10.17
CA LEU A 227 -0.61 -6.78 -10.05
C LEU A 227 -2.01 -6.31 -9.63
N ILE A 228 -2.14 -5.81 -8.41
CA ILE A 228 -3.44 -5.56 -7.78
C ILE A 228 -3.46 -4.22 -7.03
N GLY A 229 -4.52 -3.45 -7.25
CA GLY A 229 -4.72 -2.18 -6.57
C GLY A 229 -4.91 -2.36 -5.06
N GLU A 230 -4.12 -1.61 -4.28
CA GLU A 230 -4.20 -1.64 -2.82
C GLU A 230 -5.45 -0.89 -2.32
N ARG A 231 -5.69 -0.98 -1.01
CA ARG A 231 -6.73 -0.17 -0.37
C ARG A 231 -6.39 1.32 -0.53
N PRO A 232 -7.28 2.17 -1.08
CA PRO A 232 -7.04 3.59 -1.18
C PRO A 232 -6.68 4.22 0.17
N GLY A 233 -5.56 4.93 0.21
CA GLY A 233 -5.08 5.68 1.37
C GLY A 233 -5.87 6.95 1.64
N GLY A 234 -5.36 7.81 2.53
CA GLY A 234 -6.05 9.03 2.97
C GLY A 234 -6.19 10.14 1.91
N ASP A 235 -5.47 10.04 0.79
CA ASP A 235 -5.43 11.03 -0.28
C ASP A 235 -5.39 10.41 -1.69
N ALA A 236 -5.41 11.28 -2.71
CA ALA A 236 -5.43 10.89 -4.12
C ALA A 236 -4.13 10.20 -4.59
N LEU A 237 -2.98 10.56 -4.02
CA LEU A 237 -1.70 9.98 -4.43
C LEU A 237 -1.57 8.56 -3.88
N ALA A 238 -1.86 8.38 -2.60
CA ALA A 238 -1.86 7.07 -1.94
C ALA A 238 -2.94 6.14 -2.51
N SER A 239 -4.02 6.68 -3.09
CA SER A 239 -5.03 5.88 -3.79
C SER A 239 -4.51 5.19 -5.06
N ARG A 240 -3.35 5.61 -5.57
CA ARG A 240 -2.68 5.02 -6.74
C ARG A 240 -1.67 3.93 -6.38
N SER A 241 -1.58 3.53 -5.11
CA SER A 241 -0.66 2.49 -4.66
C SER A 241 -1.04 1.12 -5.22
N LEU A 242 -0.15 0.51 -6.01
CA LEU A 242 -0.27 -0.84 -6.56
C LEU A 242 0.64 -1.80 -5.76
N SER A 243 0.20 -3.05 -5.62
CA SER A 243 1.02 -4.15 -5.11
C SER A 243 1.21 -5.23 -6.17
N ALA A 244 2.37 -5.87 -6.16
CA ALA A 244 2.65 -7.11 -6.88
C ALA A 244 2.73 -8.28 -5.88
N TYR A 245 1.81 -9.22 -5.97
CA TYR A 245 1.85 -10.48 -5.24
C TYR A 245 2.37 -11.58 -6.15
N LEU A 246 3.49 -12.19 -5.77
CA LEU A 246 4.12 -13.28 -6.48
C LEU A 246 3.77 -14.58 -5.77
N ALA A 247 2.80 -15.32 -6.32
CA ALA A 247 2.30 -16.58 -5.78
C ALA A 247 3.04 -17.75 -6.45
N TYR A 248 4.00 -18.34 -5.73
CA TYR A 248 4.79 -19.47 -6.21
C TYR A 248 4.11 -20.79 -5.87
N GLN A 249 3.80 -21.60 -6.88
CA GLN A 249 3.17 -22.90 -6.69
C GLN A 249 4.21 -23.98 -6.38
N LEU A 250 4.08 -24.61 -5.22
CA LEU A 250 4.99 -25.67 -4.76
C LEU A 250 4.64 -27.02 -5.41
N VAL A 251 4.85 -27.15 -6.72
CA VAL A 251 4.59 -28.41 -7.45
C VAL A 251 5.62 -29.50 -7.15
N ASP A 252 6.89 -29.11 -6.98
CA ASP A 252 8.00 -30.02 -6.67
C ASP A 252 7.87 -30.58 -5.24
N PRO A 253 7.89 -31.91 -5.04
CA PRO A 253 7.75 -32.53 -3.73
C PRO A 253 8.82 -32.11 -2.72
N THR A 254 10.07 -31.96 -3.15
CA THR A 254 11.20 -31.59 -2.28
C THR A 254 11.08 -30.13 -1.84
N ALA A 255 10.79 -29.21 -2.77
CA ALA A 255 10.54 -27.82 -2.44
C ALA A 255 9.33 -27.67 -1.50
N ARG A 256 8.27 -28.47 -1.71
CA ARG A 256 7.08 -28.48 -0.84
C ARG A 256 7.41 -28.97 0.57
N GLU A 257 8.19 -30.03 0.71
CA GLU A 257 8.63 -30.53 2.02
C GLU A 257 9.49 -29.48 2.77
N GLN A 258 10.42 -28.84 2.07
CA GLN A 258 11.24 -27.78 2.64
C GLN A 258 10.40 -26.57 3.09
N ALA A 259 9.44 -26.15 2.26
CA ALA A 259 8.50 -25.08 2.60
C ALA A 259 7.64 -25.46 3.81
N ALA A 260 7.11 -26.67 3.86
CA ALA A 260 6.31 -27.18 4.98
C ALA A 260 7.10 -27.19 6.29
N ARG A 261 8.36 -27.63 6.24
CA ARG A 261 9.27 -27.59 7.39
C ARG A 261 9.57 -26.16 7.83
N PHE A 262 9.79 -25.25 6.88
CA PHE A 262 10.10 -23.85 7.18
C PHE A 262 8.91 -23.11 7.81
N SER A 263 7.70 -23.31 7.27
CA SER A 263 6.50 -22.59 7.72
C SER A 263 5.75 -23.28 8.86
N GLY A 264 6.07 -24.54 9.16
CA GLY A 264 5.29 -25.38 10.08
C GLY A 264 3.91 -25.81 9.53
N ASN A 265 3.66 -25.64 8.23
CA ASN A 265 2.37 -25.96 7.60
C ASN A 265 2.54 -27.11 6.59
N GLN A 266 2.13 -28.32 6.99
CA GLN A 266 2.21 -29.52 6.14
C GLN A 266 1.32 -29.45 4.89
N ALA A 267 0.28 -28.61 4.91
CA ALA A 267 -0.65 -28.44 3.80
C ALA A 267 -0.27 -27.26 2.88
N ILE A 268 0.93 -26.69 3.01
CA ILE A 268 1.35 -25.55 2.17
C ILE A 268 1.38 -25.94 0.69
N ARG A 269 0.74 -25.10 -0.15
CA ARG A 269 0.69 -25.26 -1.61
C ARG A 269 1.32 -24.10 -2.35
N PHE A 270 1.36 -22.93 -1.71
CA PHE A 270 1.89 -21.71 -2.27
C PHE A 270 2.74 -20.97 -1.25
N GLU A 271 3.81 -20.34 -1.72
CA GLU A 271 4.54 -19.30 -1.01
C GLU A 271 4.29 -17.95 -1.69
N TYR A 272 4.33 -16.87 -0.91
CA TYR A 272 4.02 -15.54 -1.40
C TYR A 272 5.17 -14.58 -1.13
N THR A 273 5.59 -13.86 -2.17
CA THR A 273 6.37 -12.62 -2.04
C THR A 273 5.47 -11.45 -2.39
N VAL A 274 5.63 -10.32 -1.70
CA VAL A 274 4.91 -9.08 -2.00
C VAL A 274 5.90 -7.93 -2.21
N ILE A 275 5.65 -7.13 -3.24
CA ILE A 275 6.26 -5.82 -3.47
C ILE A 275 5.11 -4.82 -3.45
N SER A 276 5.06 -3.98 -2.43
CA SER A 276 3.96 -3.02 -2.21
C SER A 276 4.40 -1.60 -2.53
N ASN A 277 3.44 -0.66 -2.46
CA ASN A 277 3.71 0.77 -2.58
C ASN A 277 4.33 1.15 -3.92
N ILE A 278 3.85 0.52 -4.99
CA ILE A 278 4.23 0.85 -6.36
C ILE A 278 3.37 2.01 -6.86
N TYR A 279 3.95 3.21 -6.87
CA TYR A 279 3.36 4.46 -7.35
C TYR A 279 4.40 5.59 -7.28
N SER A 280 4.07 6.77 -7.80
CA SER A 280 4.98 7.93 -7.84
C SER A 280 5.42 8.48 -6.47
N GLY A 281 4.79 8.08 -5.37
CA GLY A 281 5.22 8.41 -4.00
C GLY A 281 5.90 7.26 -3.25
N GLY A 282 6.15 6.13 -3.92
CA GLY A 282 6.81 4.95 -3.38
C GLY A 282 7.83 4.40 -4.38
N LEU A 283 7.76 3.10 -4.67
CA LEU A 283 8.56 2.49 -5.74
C LEU A 283 7.99 2.91 -7.10
N LEU A 284 8.80 3.52 -7.96
CA LEU A 284 8.33 4.01 -9.24
C LEU A 284 7.90 2.83 -10.15
N PRO A 285 6.83 2.96 -10.96
CA PRO A 285 6.33 1.85 -11.79
C PRO A 285 7.36 1.22 -12.73
N VAL A 286 8.19 2.04 -13.37
CA VAL A 286 9.29 1.59 -14.24
C VAL A 286 10.30 0.73 -13.44
N GLU A 287 10.75 1.23 -12.29
CA GLU A 287 11.68 0.51 -11.41
C GLU A 287 11.06 -0.77 -10.86
N ALA A 288 9.77 -0.72 -10.50
CA ALA A 288 9.01 -1.86 -10.00
C ALA A 288 8.97 -3.00 -11.03
N GLY A 289 8.83 -2.70 -12.32
CA GLY A 289 8.87 -3.72 -13.37
C GLY A 289 10.14 -4.57 -13.31
N SER A 290 11.30 -3.93 -13.18
CA SER A 290 12.60 -4.62 -13.05
C SER A 290 12.73 -5.39 -11.73
N VAL A 291 12.32 -4.79 -10.61
CA VAL A 291 12.38 -5.44 -9.29
C VAL A 291 11.50 -6.68 -9.23
N ILE A 292 10.30 -6.63 -9.83
CA ILE A 292 9.38 -7.77 -9.93
C ILE A 292 9.98 -8.87 -10.80
N ALA A 293 10.54 -8.52 -11.97
CA ALA A 293 11.17 -9.49 -12.87
C ALA A 293 12.36 -10.21 -12.21
N GLU A 294 13.25 -9.45 -11.55
CA GLU A 294 14.38 -10.02 -10.81
C GLU A 294 13.89 -10.96 -9.69
N LYS A 295 12.90 -10.53 -8.92
CA LYS A 295 12.35 -11.36 -7.84
C LYS A 295 11.67 -12.62 -8.37
N ALA A 296 10.98 -12.54 -9.51
CA ALA A 296 10.37 -13.69 -10.17
C ALA A 296 11.43 -14.73 -10.59
N TRP A 297 12.53 -14.27 -11.19
CA TRP A 297 13.67 -15.14 -11.52
C TRP A 297 14.27 -15.78 -10.27
N GLN A 298 14.56 -15.00 -9.21
CA GLN A 298 15.08 -15.52 -7.94
C GLN A 298 14.16 -16.60 -7.34
N ILE A 299 12.84 -16.41 -7.42
CA ILE A 299 11.86 -17.38 -6.91
C ILE A 299 11.96 -18.70 -7.68
N LEU A 300 11.95 -18.64 -9.01
CA LEU A 300 11.94 -19.82 -9.86
C LEU A 300 13.27 -20.59 -9.79
N GLU A 301 14.39 -19.86 -9.76
CA GLU A 301 15.76 -20.41 -9.67
C GLU A 301 15.99 -21.11 -8.32
N ARG A 302 15.57 -20.49 -7.22
CA ARG A 302 15.73 -21.03 -5.86
C ARG A 302 14.60 -21.96 -5.44
N GLN A 303 13.56 -22.08 -6.27
CA GLN A 303 12.33 -22.81 -5.98
C GLN A 303 11.75 -22.43 -4.61
N ALA A 304 11.76 -21.15 -4.28
CA ALA A 304 11.32 -20.61 -2.99
C ALA A 304 10.77 -19.19 -3.11
N ALA A 305 9.76 -18.85 -2.31
CA ALA A 305 9.25 -17.48 -2.21
C ALA A 305 9.08 -17.03 -0.76
N GLY A 306 8.72 -15.76 -0.58
CA GLY A 306 8.50 -15.13 0.73
C GLY A 306 9.69 -15.24 1.67
N ASN A 307 9.40 -15.42 2.96
CA ASN A 307 10.42 -15.49 4.01
C ASN A 307 11.46 -16.59 3.80
N ARG A 308 11.10 -17.69 3.12
CA ARG A 308 12.05 -18.78 2.85
C ARG A 308 13.11 -18.34 1.83
N LEU A 309 12.68 -17.70 0.75
CA LEU A 309 13.60 -17.10 -0.22
C LEU A 309 14.49 -16.05 0.44
N GLU A 310 13.92 -15.14 1.21
CA GLU A 310 14.68 -14.08 1.87
C GLU A 310 15.72 -14.62 2.86
N LYS A 311 15.45 -15.76 3.51
CA LYS A 311 16.46 -16.44 4.34
C LYS A 311 17.59 -17.03 3.50
N MET A 312 17.27 -17.65 2.36
CA MET A 312 18.26 -18.23 1.45
C MET A 312 19.18 -17.15 0.86
N LEU A 313 18.62 -16.00 0.45
CA LEU A 313 19.39 -14.89 -0.11
C LEU A 313 20.33 -14.24 0.91
N LYS A 314 19.97 -14.26 2.21
CA LYS A 314 20.82 -13.76 3.31
C LYS A 314 21.93 -14.73 3.73
N GLY A 315 22.08 -15.89 3.08
CA GLY A 315 23.14 -16.87 3.34
C GLY A 315 22.83 -17.90 4.44
N GLY A 316 21.55 -18.07 4.83
CA GLY A 316 21.15 -19.08 5.80
C GLY A 316 20.76 -20.40 5.14
N ALA A 317 21.75 -21.26 4.89
CA ALA A 317 21.54 -22.69 4.61
C ALA A 317 20.89 -23.40 5.82
#